data_AF-A0A6A2Z2M1-F1
#
_entry.id   AF-A0A6A2Z2M1-F1
#
_cell.length_a   1.000
_cell.length_b   1.000
_cell.length_c   1.000
_cell.angle_alpha   90.00
_cell.angle_beta   90.00
_cell.angle_gamma   90.00
#
_symmetry.space_group_name_H-M   'P 1'
#
loop_
_entity.id
_entity.type
_entity.pdbx_description
1 polymer ?
#
loop_
_entity_poly.entity_id
_entity_poly.type
_entity_poly.pdbx_seq_one_letter_code
_entity_poly.pdbx_strand_id
1 'polypeptide(L)'
;MTKANIVLPSPHRWPLMASTREMLEFALAAEIALYEAASYDVFRSLLYESVNLHIYEAELFLRSSVGRGINDISPGLVEGPAPIGGVIANLDNRARSFIEESGSASVGHIRSCRLIHIFHKN
;
A
#
# COMPACT_ATOMS: atom_id res chain seq x y z
N MET A 1 4.00 -16.60 5.76
CA MET A 1 2.70 -15.97 5.41
C MET A 1 2.19 -16.63 4.16
N THR A 2 1.13 -17.43 4.31
CA THR A 2 0.66 -18.42 3.33
C THR A 2 0.08 -17.73 2.10
N LYS A 3 0.68 -17.93 0.92
CA LYS A 3 0.01 -17.64 -0.35
C LYS A 3 -1.28 -18.47 -0.35
N ALA A 4 -2.44 -17.83 -0.27
CA ALA A 4 -3.69 -18.50 -0.55
C ALA A 4 -3.71 -18.79 -2.06
N ASN A 5 -3.21 -19.97 -2.44
CA ASN A 5 -3.50 -20.52 -3.76
C ASN A 5 -5.01 -20.76 -3.79
N ILE A 6 -5.75 -19.84 -4.39
CA ILE A 6 -7.16 -20.07 -4.72
C ILE A 6 -7.16 -21.10 -5.85
N VAL A 7 -7.11 -22.38 -5.46
CA VAL A 7 -7.36 -23.49 -6.36
C VAL A 7 -8.87 -23.58 -6.50
N LEU A 8 -9.40 -23.16 -7.66
CA LEU A 8 -10.79 -23.45 -8.00
C LEU A 8 -11.00 -24.97 -7.89
N PRO A 9 -12.03 -25.45 -7.16
CA PRO A 9 -12.34 -26.86 -7.17
C PRO A 9 -12.63 -27.29 -8.62
N SER A 10 -11.99 -28.39 -9.06
CA SER A 10 -12.31 -29.01 -10.35
C SER A 10 -13.83 -29.23 -10.46
N PRO A 11 -14.44 -29.22 -11.64
CA PRO A 11 -15.90 -29.41 -11.82
C PRO A 11 -16.47 -30.63 -11.06
N HIS A 12 -15.65 -31.66 -10.85
CA HIS A 12 -15.99 -32.87 -10.08
C HIS A 12 -16.01 -32.70 -8.55
N ARG A 13 -15.70 -31.51 -8.03
CA ARG A 13 -15.65 -31.16 -6.59
C ARG A 13 -16.71 -30.13 -6.20
N TRP A 14 -17.63 -29.78 -7.11
CA TRP A 14 -18.79 -28.98 -6.73
C TRP A 14 -19.72 -29.76 -5.78
N PRO A 15 -20.32 -29.08 -4.79
CA PRO A 15 -21.38 -29.69 -3.99
C PRO A 15 -22.48 -30.20 -4.93
N LEU A 16 -23.01 -31.39 -4.67
CA LEU A 16 -24.24 -31.84 -5.32
C LEU A 16 -25.38 -30.94 -4.83
N MET A 17 -25.79 -29.99 -5.66
CA MET A 17 -26.89 -29.08 -5.37
C MET A 17 -28.21 -29.67 -5.84
N ALA A 18 -29.25 -29.54 -5.02
CA ALA A 18 -30.53 -30.21 -5.21
C ALA A 18 -31.39 -29.52 -6.27
N SER A 19 -31.08 -28.26 -6.64
CA SER A 19 -31.84 -27.52 -7.65
C SER A 19 -31.00 -26.57 -8.50
N THR A 20 -31.49 -26.24 -9.70
CA THR A 20 -30.91 -25.24 -10.60
C THR A 20 -30.81 -23.86 -9.96
N ARG A 21 -31.73 -23.54 -9.02
CA ARG A 21 -31.72 -22.28 -8.28
C ARG A 21 -30.51 -22.20 -7.35
N GLU A 22 -30.23 -23.25 -6.59
CA GLU A 22 -29.06 -23.32 -5.72
C GLU A 22 -27.75 -23.22 -6.52
N MET A 23 -27.70 -23.85 -7.70
CA MET A 23 -26.55 -23.72 -8.60
C MET A 23 -26.32 -22.28 -9.05
N LEU A 24 -27.40 -21.54 -9.39
CA LEU A 24 -27.30 -20.15 -9.81
C LEU A 24 -26.86 -19.23 -8.66
N GLU A 25 -27.43 -19.43 -7.47
CA GLU A 25 -27.08 -18.66 -6.27
C GLU A 25 -25.61 -18.89 -5.88
N PHE A 26 -25.13 -20.13 -5.96
CA PHE A 26 -23.72 -20.45 -5.72
C PHE A 26 -22.79 -19.88 -6.77
N ALA A 27 -23.14 -19.99 -8.06
CA ALA A 27 -22.33 -19.42 -9.14
C ALA A 27 -22.20 -17.90 -9.01
N LEU A 28 -23.31 -17.21 -8.71
CA LEU A 28 -23.31 -15.77 -8.48
C LEU A 28 -22.46 -15.40 -7.25
N ALA A 29 -22.60 -16.13 -6.14
CA ALA A 29 -21.79 -15.89 -4.94
C ALA A 29 -20.30 -16.11 -5.20
N ALA A 30 -19.94 -17.13 -5.97
CA ALA A 30 -18.56 -17.38 -6.36
C ALA A 30 -18.00 -16.27 -7.27
N GLU A 31 -18.79 -15.78 -8.22
CA GLU A 31 -18.40 -14.70 -9.12
C GLU A 31 -18.19 -13.37 -8.36
N ILE A 32 -19.10 -13.05 -7.43
CA ILE A 32 -18.97 -11.88 -6.55
C ILE A 32 -17.70 -11.99 -5.69
N ALA A 33 -17.46 -13.15 -5.06
CA ALA A 33 -16.28 -13.35 -4.23
C ALA A 33 -14.97 -13.24 -5.03
N LEU A 34 -14.95 -13.73 -6.27
CA LEU A 34 -13.80 -13.59 -7.17
C LEU A 34 -13.56 -12.13 -7.56
N TYR A 35 -14.62 -11.36 -7.84
CA TYR A 35 -14.53 -9.94 -8.15
C TYR A 35 -14.02 -9.13 -6.96
N GLU A 36 -14.55 -9.38 -5.76
CA GLU A 36 -14.10 -8.73 -4.52
C GLU A 36 -12.63 -9.03 -4.22
N ALA A 37 -12.21 -10.31 -4.34
CA ALA A 37 -10.82 -10.71 -4.13
C ALA A 37 -9.87 -10.03 -5.14
N ALA A 38 -10.25 -9.99 -6.43
CA ALA A 38 -9.46 -9.33 -7.46
C ALA A 38 -9.35 -7.82 -7.22
N SER A 39 -10.46 -7.17 -6.84
CA SER A 39 -10.49 -5.75 -6.49
C SER A 39 -9.60 -5.43 -5.29
N TYR A 40 -9.63 -6.28 -4.26
CA TYR A 40 -8.79 -6.13 -3.08
C TYR A 40 -7.30 -6.28 -3.41
N ASP A 41 -6.91 -7.25 -4.23
CA ASP A 41 -5.53 -7.44 -4.64
C ASP A 41 -5.00 -6.26 -5.46
N VAL A 42 -5.82 -5.70 -6.35
CA VAL A 42 -5.49 -4.47 -7.10
C VAL A 42 -5.30 -3.30 -6.14
N PHE A 43 -6.26 -3.07 -5.24
CA PHE A 43 -6.19 -1.98 -4.26
C PHE A 43 -4.96 -2.11 -3.35
N ARG A 44 -4.68 -3.32 -2.85
CA ARG A 44 -3.49 -3.61 -2.04
C ARG A 44 -2.21 -3.31 -2.80
N SER A 45 -2.13 -3.67 -4.08
CA SER A 45 -0.95 -3.41 -4.92
C SER A 45 -0.70 -1.90 -5.09
N LEU A 46 -1.76 -1.13 -5.37
CA LEU A 46 -1.69 0.33 -5.49
C LEU A 46 -1.26 0.99 -4.16
N LEU A 47 -1.72 0.48 -3.02
CA LEU A 47 -1.27 0.97 -1.72
C LEU A 47 0.23 0.75 -1.50
N TYR A 48 0.77 -0.42 -1.85
CA TYR A 48 2.21 -0.67 -1.73
C TYR A 48 3.04 0.22 -2.64
N GLU A 49 2.60 0.43 -3.88
CA GLU A 49 3.26 1.33 -4.83
C GLU A 49 3.23 2.79 -4.34
N SER A 50 2.07 3.25 -3.85
CA SER A 50 1.89 4.58 -3.27
C SER A 50 2.78 4.80 -2.04
N VAL A 51 2.90 3.82 -1.14
CA VAL A 51 3.76 3.93 0.03
C VAL A 51 5.23 4.05 -0.36
N ASN A 52 5.70 3.25 -1.32
CA ASN A 52 7.09 3.33 -1.79
C ASN A 52 7.39 4.68 -2.43
N LEU A 53 6.45 5.23 -3.21
CA LEU A 53 6.58 6.55 -3.81
C LEU A 53 6.67 7.63 -2.72
N HIS A 54 5.81 7.59 -1.70
CA HIS A 54 5.88 8.55 -0.61
C HIS A 54 7.15 8.42 0.24
N ILE A 55 7.71 7.21 0.40
CA ILE A 55 9.02 7.03 1.05
C ILE A 55 10.11 7.73 0.24
N TYR A 56 10.10 7.56 -1.08
CA TYR A 56 11.05 8.22 -1.97
C TYR A 56 10.92 9.75 -1.92
N GLU A 57 9.69 10.27 -2.01
CA GLU A 57 9.42 11.71 -1.91
C GLU A 57 9.86 12.29 -0.57
N ALA A 58 9.50 11.63 0.55
CA ALA A 58 9.89 12.07 1.87
C ALA A 58 11.42 12.15 2.00
N GLU A 59 12.14 11.14 1.50
CA GLU A 59 13.59 11.16 1.54
C GLU A 59 14.18 12.28 0.68
N LEU A 60 13.73 12.39 -0.58
CA LEU A 60 14.24 13.37 -1.53
C LEU A 60 13.99 14.79 -1.02
N PHE A 61 12.77 15.08 -0.58
CA PHE A 61 12.35 16.42 -0.18
C PHE A 61 12.90 16.83 1.19
N LEU A 62 12.93 15.94 2.19
CA LEU A 62 13.49 16.27 3.50
C LEU A 62 15.02 16.44 3.42
N ARG A 63 15.72 15.60 2.65
CA ARG A 63 17.16 15.77 2.48
C ARG A 63 17.50 17.04 1.72
N SER A 64 16.76 17.36 0.66
CA SER A 64 17.00 18.56 -0.14
C SER A 64 16.67 19.86 0.59
N SER A 65 15.68 19.86 1.50
CA SER A 65 15.28 21.07 2.25
C SER A 65 16.04 21.26 3.56
N VAL A 66 16.05 20.24 4.43
CA VAL A 66 16.58 20.31 5.81
C VAL A 66 17.82 19.45 6.05
N GLY A 67 18.30 18.74 5.02
CA GLY A 67 19.51 17.90 5.11
C GLY A 67 19.34 16.60 5.90
N ARG A 68 18.10 16.25 6.27
CA ARG A 68 17.77 15.08 7.10
C ARG A 68 16.84 14.13 6.36
N GLY A 69 17.01 12.82 6.58
CA GLY A 69 16.16 11.80 5.95
C GLY A 69 14.92 11.46 6.78
N ILE A 70 14.06 10.61 6.22
CA ILE A 70 12.84 10.15 6.92
C ILE A 70 13.15 9.47 8.25
N ASN A 71 14.29 8.79 8.35
CA ASN A 71 14.71 8.10 9.58
C ASN A 71 15.13 9.06 10.70
N ASP A 72 15.55 10.28 10.36
CA ASP A 72 15.88 11.32 11.35
C ASP A 72 14.60 12.03 11.83
N ILE A 73 13.64 12.23 10.93
CA ILE A 73 12.40 12.98 11.19
C ILE A 73 11.32 12.10 11.82
N SER A 74 11.23 10.84 11.42
CA SER A 74 10.24 9.88 11.93
C SER A 74 10.87 8.48 12.10
N PRO A 75 11.71 8.28 13.12
CA PRO A 75 12.38 7.00 13.37
C PRO A 75 11.40 5.83 13.42
N GLY A 76 11.74 4.72 12.75
CA GLY A 76 10.94 3.48 12.75
C GLY A 76 9.66 3.53 11.91
N LEU A 77 9.38 4.63 11.19
CA LEU A 77 8.20 4.71 10.32
C LEU A 77 8.34 3.83 9.07
N VAL A 78 9.55 3.71 8.54
CA VAL A 78 9.88 2.87 7.38
C VAL A 78 10.72 1.70 7.86
N GLU A 79 10.35 0.50 7.42
CA GLU A 79 11.11 -0.72 7.67
C GLU A 79 11.97 -1.03 6.45
N GLY A 80 13.23 -1.43 6.66
CA GLY A 80 14.18 -1.75 5.59
C GLY A 80 15.41 -0.84 5.58
N PRO A 81 16.29 -0.98 4.58
CA PRO A 81 17.49 -0.17 4.47
C PRO A 81 17.12 1.30 4.34
N ALA A 82 17.80 2.16 5.11
CA ALA A 82 17.67 3.60 4.97
C ALA A 82 17.95 3.98 3.51
N PRO A 83 17.13 4.81 2.88
CA PRO A 83 17.49 5.38 1.59
C PRO A 83 18.80 6.17 1.75
N ILE A 84 19.72 6.04 0.78
CA ILE A 84 21.06 6.65 0.85
C ILE A 84 21.21 7.61 -0.34
N GLY A 85 21.85 8.75 -0.11
CA GLY A 85 22.40 9.57 -1.20
C GLY A 85 21.78 10.96 -1.40
N GLY A 86 20.78 11.35 -0.63
CA GLY A 86 20.29 12.74 -0.72
C GLY A 86 21.22 13.72 0.01
N VAL A 87 21.37 14.90 -0.58
CA VAL A 87 22.15 16.03 -0.06
C VAL A 87 21.27 17.26 0.02
N ILE A 88 21.66 18.24 0.83
CA ILE A 88 20.96 19.53 0.89
C ILE A 88 21.05 20.23 -0.47
N ALA A 89 19.93 20.73 -0.96
CA ALA A 89 19.86 21.41 -2.24
C ALA A 89 20.07 22.93 -2.08
N ASN A 90 20.62 23.56 -3.12
CA ASN A 90 20.73 25.01 -3.19
C ASN A 90 19.38 25.63 -3.60
N LEU A 91 18.50 25.82 -2.62
CA LEU A 91 17.15 26.35 -2.81
C LEU A 91 17.04 27.78 -2.28
N ASP A 92 16.21 28.61 -2.91
CA ASP A 92 15.76 29.83 -2.27
C ASP A 92 14.82 29.51 -1.09
N ASN A 93 14.50 30.50 -0.27
CA ASN A 93 13.71 30.29 0.94
C ASN A 93 12.30 29.78 0.64
N ARG A 94 11.67 30.23 -0.45
CA ARG A 94 10.31 29.83 -0.80
C ARG A 94 10.27 28.38 -1.29
N ALA A 95 11.20 28.02 -2.19
CA ALA A 95 11.33 26.66 -2.69
C ALA A 95 11.67 25.69 -1.55
N ARG A 96 12.56 26.09 -0.63
CA ARG A 96 12.92 25.29 0.55
C ARG A 96 11.70 24.99 1.42
N SER A 97 10.90 26.00 1.77
CA SER A 97 9.69 25.80 2.59
C SER A 97 8.68 24.89 1.90
N PHE A 98 8.44 25.09 0.60
CA PHE A 98 7.51 24.24 -0.15
C PHE A 98 7.97 22.79 -0.23
N ILE A 99 9.26 22.56 -0.46
CA ILE A 99 9.85 21.21 -0.50
C ILE A 99 9.81 20.56 0.88
N GLU A 100 10.12 21.30 1.96
CA GLU A 100 10.01 20.79 3.33
C GLU A 100 8.57 20.37 3.69
N GLU A 101 7.58 21.19 3.31
CA GLU A 101 6.16 20.88 3.50
C GLU A 101 5.75 19.63 2.71
N SER A 102 6.21 19.52 1.46
CA SER A 102 5.95 18.36 0.60
C SER A 102 6.54 17.08 1.20
N GLY A 103 7.78 17.12 1.70
CA GLY A 103 8.40 16.00 2.40
C GLY A 103 7.66 15.60 3.66
N SER A 104 7.20 16.59 4.44
CA SER A 104 6.40 16.35 5.66
C SER A 104 5.03 15.75 5.35
N ALA A 105 4.39 16.16 4.24
CA ALA A 105 3.13 15.59 3.79
C ALA A 105 3.27 14.11 3.40
N SER A 106 4.33 13.74 2.67
CA SER A 106 4.60 12.34 2.31
C SER A 106 4.83 11.46 3.55
N VAL A 107 5.49 11.99 4.61
CA VAL A 107 5.58 11.30 5.92
C VAL A 107 4.19 11.07 6.52
N GLY A 108 3.29 12.06 6.42
CA GLY A 108 1.88 11.94 6.83
C GLY A 108 1.15 10.83 6.07
N HIS A 109 1.30 10.76 4.75
CA HIS A 109 0.69 9.71 3.92
C HIS A 109 1.16 8.30 4.32
N ILE A 110 2.47 8.12 4.56
CA ILE A 110 3.02 6.82 5.01
C ILE A 110 2.37 6.39 6.34
N ARG A 111 2.21 7.31 7.30
CA ARG A 111 1.53 7.02 8.58
C ARG A 111 0.08 6.58 8.36
N SER A 112 -0.65 7.30 7.51
CA SER A 112 -2.04 6.96 7.18
C SER A 112 -2.17 5.58 6.52
N CYS A 113 -1.31 5.27 5.56
CA CYS A 113 -1.29 3.96 4.91
C CYS A 113 -0.95 2.83 5.90
N ARG A 114 -0.01 3.06 6.83
CA ARG A 114 0.32 2.09 7.89
C ARG A 114 -0.89 1.83 8.79
N LEU A 115 -1.65 2.85 9.16
CA LEU A 115 -2.89 2.68 9.93
C LEU A 115 -3.91 1.84 9.18
N ILE A 116 -4.16 2.13 7.89
CA ILE A 116 -5.07 1.34 7.04
C ILE A 116 -4.64 -0.13 7.00
N HIS A 117 -3.34 -0.41 6.86
CA HIS A 117 -2.81 -1.77 6.87
C HIS A 117 -3.10 -2.51 8.19
N ILE A 118 -2.96 -1.82 9.33
CA ILE A 118 -3.23 -2.40 10.66
C ILE A 118 -4.73 -2.70 10.81
N PHE A 119 -5.61 -1.76 10.42
CA PHE A 119 -7.06 -1.94 10.53
C PHE A 119 -7.59 -3.09 9.68
N HIS A 120 -6.95 -3.43 8.56
CA HIS A 120 -7.35 -4.57 7.73
C HIS A 120 -6.75 -5.91 8.20
N LYS A 121 -5.81 -5.91 9.15
CA LYS A 121 -5.20 -7.14 9.67
C LYS A 121 -5.81 -7.64 10.99
N ASN A 122 -6.66 -6.85 11.62
CA ASN A 122 -7.45 -7.22 12.81
C ASN A 122 -8.88 -7.57 12.40
#